data_AF-A0A1A8PN32-F1
#
_entry.id   AF-A0A1A8PN32-F1
#
_cell.length_a   1.000
_cell.length_b   1.000
_cell.length_c   1.000
_cell.angle_alpha   90.00
_cell.angle_beta   90.00
_cell.angle_gamma   90.00
#
_symmetry.space_group_name_H-M   'P 1'
#
loop_
_entity.id
_entity.type
_entity.pdbx_description
1 polymer ?
#
loop_
_entity_poly.entity_id
_entity_poly.type
_entity_poly.pdbx_seq_one_letter_code
_entity_poly.pdbx_strand_id
1 'polypeptide(L)'
;MFHVCCSKGREYRVALGKHNLVEEAEEGSVFMGTSNIIVHEKWSSLFIRNDIALIKLEAPVDFSDTIMAACLPADGFILPHNESCYVTGWGRVY
;
A
#
# COMPACT_ATOMS: atom_id res chain seq x y z
N MET A 1 -7.98 3.75 -11.58
CA MET A 1 -6.52 3.58 -11.77
C MET A 1 -5.83 4.32 -10.64
N PHE A 2 -5.08 3.62 -9.79
CA PHE A 2 -4.38 4.25 -8.66
C PHE A 2 -2.99 4.66 -9.13
N HIS A 3 -2.82 5.93 -9.46
CA HIS A 3 -1.51 6.52 -9.71
C HIS A 3 -0.75 6.68 -8.39
N VAL A 4 0.60 6.78 -8.43
CA VAL A 4 1.43 7.18 -7.29
C VAL A 4 0.74 8.35 -6.56
N CYS A 5 0.19 8.05 -5.37
CA CYS A 5 -0.71 8.93 -4.63
C CYS A 5 -0.01 10.14 -3.99
N CYS A 6 1.32 10.18 -4.07
CA CYS A 6 2.17 10.93 -3.17
C CYS A 6 2.46 12.34 -3.70
N SER A 7 1.50 13.23 -3.51
CA SER A 7 1.67 14.68 -3.77
C SER A 7 2.49 15.34 -2.64
N LYS A 8 3.46 16.18 -3.02
CA LYS A 8 4.22 17.01 -2.06
C LYS A 8 3.28 17.94 -1.29
N GLY A 9 3.44 18.03 0.02
CA GLY A 9 2.68 18.93 0.89
C GLY A 9 1.36 18.37 1.44
N ARG A 10 1.09 17.07 1.25
CA ARG A 10 0.01 16.37 1.96
C ARG A 10 0.58 15.52 3.08
N GLU A 11 -0.14 15.50 4.19
CA GLU A 11 0.10 14.57 5.28
C GLU A 11 -0.68 13.28 5.03
N TYR A 12 -0.02 12.14 5.21
CA TYR A 12 -0.62 10.83 4.99
C TYR A 12 -0.62 10.04 6.30
N ARG A 13 -1.68 9.24 6.46
CA ARG A 13 -1.78 8.23 7.51
C ARG A 13 -2.00 6.88 6.86
N VAL A 14 -1.36 5.85 7.39
CA VAL A 14 -1.51 4.45 6.98
C VAL A 14 -2.36 3.76 8.02
N ALA A 15 -3.44 3.12 7.59
CA ALA A 15 -4.31 2.33 8.45
C ALA A 15 -4.01 0.84 8.22
N LEU A 16 -3.60 0.14 9.27
CA LEU A 16 -3.20 -1.27 9.26
C LEU A 16 -4.23 -2.09 10.02
N GLY A 17 -4.47 -3.33 9.59
CA GLY A 17 -5.40 -4.26 10.26
C GLY A 17 -6.88 -3.86 10.16
N LYS A 18 -7.26 -2.98 9.22
CA LYS A 18 -8.65 -2.52 9.04
C LYS A 18 -9.44 -3.45 8.12
N HIS A 19 -10.71 -3.66 8.45
CA HIS A 19 -11.70 -4.29 7.58
C HIS A 19 -12.79 -3.30 7.14
N ASN A 20 -13.39 -2.57 8.09
CA ASN A 20 -14.37 -1.52 7.86
C ASN A 20 -13.72 -0.14 8.04
N LEU A 21 -13.67 0.64 6.95
CA LEU A 21 -13.08 1.99 6.99
C LEU A 21 -13.93 3.03 7.70
N VAL A 22 -15.22 2.75 7.95
CA VAL A 22 -16.15 3.66 8.65
C VAL A 22 -16.02 3.49 10.16
N GLU A 23 -15.56 2.32 10.62
CA GLU A 23 -15.34 2.07 12.04
C GLU A 23 -14.02 2.69 12.47
N GLU A 24 -14.10 3.64 13.39
CA GLU A 24 -12.92 4.37 13.89
C GLU A 24 -11.95 3.44 14.64
N ALA A 25 -12.48 2.63 15.56
CA ALA A 25 -11.69 1.71 16.38
C ALA A 25 -12.14 0.26 16.13
N GLU A 26 -11.35 -0.47 15.35
CA GLU A 26 -11.46 -1.93 15.23
C GLU A 26 -10.36 -2.57 16.08
N GLU A 27 -10.66 -3.68 16.74
CA GLU A 27 -9.66 -4.43 17.49
C GLU A 27 -8.53 -4.91 16.56
N GLY A 28 -7.28 -4.69 16.97
CA GLY A 28 -6.11 -5.02 16.14
C GLY A 28 -5.86 -4.06 14.98
N SER A 29 -6.59 -2.94 14.87
CA SER A 29 -6.29 -1.88 13.89
C SER A 29 -5.38 -0.81 14.46
N VAL A 30 -4.50 -0.25 13.61
CA VAL A 30 -3.54 0.79 13.99
C VAL A 30 -3.50 1.86 12.91
N PHE A 31 -3.51 3.13 13.32
CA PHE A 31 -3.17 4.26 12.46
C PHE A 31 -1.73 4.70 12.71
N MET A 32 -0.98 4.88 11.64
CA MET A 32 0.43 5.27 11.70
C MET A 32 0.70 6.43 10.74
N GLY A 33 1.44 7.45 11.20
CA GLY A 33 1.91 8.51 10.31
C GLY A 33 3.02 8.02 9.38
N THR A 34 3.39 8.88 8.42
CA THR A 34 4.44 8.58 7.45
C THR A 34 5.68 9.42 7.72
N SER A 35 6.82 8.78 7.99
CA SER A 35 8.10 9.46 8.19
C SER A 35 8.67 9.98 6.87
N ASN A 36 8.50 9.21 5.80
CA ASN A 36 9.03 9.53 4.49
C ASN A 36 8.29 8.77 3.39
N ILE A 37 8.27 9.34 2.20
CA ILE A 37 7.71 8.71 1.01
C ILE A 37 8.74 8.81 -0.11
N ILE A 38 9.18 7.66 -0.61
CA ILE A 38 10.19 7.52 -1.65
C ILE A 38 9.51 7.07 -2.94
N VAL A 39 9.30 7.99 -3.87
CA VAL A 39 8.74 7.69 -5.19
C VAL A 39 9.85 7.16 -6.09
N HIS A 40 9.53 6.18 -6.95
CA HIS A 40 10.49 5.65 -7.91
C HIS A 40 11.09 6.79 -8.77
N GLU A 41 12.42 6.87 -8.85
CA GLU A 41 13.15 8.00 -9.46
C GLU A 41 12.78 8.25 -10.92
N LYS A 42 12.41 7.17 -11.64
CA LYS A 42 11.99 7.21 -13.04
C LYS A 42 10.47 7.22 -13.23
N TRP A 43 9.69 7.60 -12.21
CA TRP A 43 8.24 7.75 -12.33
C TRP A 43 7.90 8.77 -13.42
N SER A 44 6.97 8.42 -14.31
CA SER A 44 6.47 9.30 -15.36
C SER A 44 4.95 9.27 -15.39
N SER A 45 4.31 10.37 -15.03
CA SER A 45 2.84 10.51 -15.07
C SER A 45 2.28 10.53 -16.48
N LEU A 46 3.06 10.99 -17.48
CA LEU A 46 2.64 11.06 -18.88
C LEU A 46 2.45 9.66 -19.49
N PHE A 47 3.32 8.71 -19.12
CA PHE A 47 3.32 7.35 -19.66
C PHE A 47 2.92 6.28 -18.63
N ILE A 48 2.62 6.68 -17.39
CA ILE A 48 2.34 5.79 -16.25
C ILE A 48 3.43 4.72 -16.13
N ARG A 49 4.70 5.16 -16.22
CA ARG A 49 5.87 4.26 -16.12
C ARG A 49 6.45 4.30 -14.71
N ASN A 50 6.76 3.12 -14.18
CA ASN A 50 7.31 2.94 -12.84
C ASN A 50 6.38 3.48 -11.74
N ASP A 51 5.10 3.09 -11.81
CA ASP A 51 4.05 3.48 -10.87
C ASP A 51 4.20 2.76 -9.52
N ILE A 52 5.23 3.14 -8.76
CA ILE A 52 5.57 2.53 -7.47
C ILE A 52 6.25 3.56 -6.54
N ALA A 53 5.94 3.46 -5.24
CA ALA A 53 6.57 4.24 -4.18
C ALA A 53 6.68 3.40 -2.90
N LEU A 54 7.67 3.72 -2.06
CA LEU A 54 7.84 3.16 -0.72
C LEU A 54 7.42 4.19 0.32
N ILE A 55 6.56 3.78 1.25
CA ILE A 55 6.14 4.60 2.39
C ILE A 55 6.84 4.07 3.63
N LYS A 56 7.67 4.90 4.26
CA LYS A 56 8.28 4.58 5.54
C LYS A 56 7.36 5.08 6.66
N LEU A 57 6.92 4.15 7.50
CA LEU A 57 6.12 4.45 8.69
C LEU A 57 6.95 5.22 9.72
N GLU A 58 6.30 6.06 10.54
CA GLU A 58 6.95 6.81 11.63
C GLU A 58 7.58 5.91 12.69
N ALA A 59 6.95 4.77 12.96
CA ALA A 59 7.44 3.76 13.90
C ALA A 59 7.24 2.35 13.32
N PRO A 60 8.03 1.35 13.76
CA PRO A 60 7.73 -0.04 13.46
C PRO A 60 6.35 -0.43 14.00
N VAL A 61 5.68 -1.36 13.31
CA VAL A 61 4.41 -1.94 13.74
C VAL A 61 4.65 -3.39 14.14
N ASP A 62 3.99 -3.82 15.22
CA ASP A 62 4.03 -5.20 15.66
C ASP A 62 3.11 -6.07 14.78
N PHE A 63 3.58 -7.27 14.43
CA PHE A 63 2.76 -8.24 13.73
C PHE A 63 1.74 -8.88 14.66
N SER A 64 0.59 -9.22 14.10
CA SER A 64 -0.55 -9.81 14.80
C SER A 64 -1.36 -10.68 13.83
N ASP A 65 -2.45 -11.26 14.33
CA ASP A 65 -3.41 -12.00 13.50
C ASP A 65 -4.08 -11.11 12.43
N THR A 66 -4.08 -9.79 12.60
CA THR A 66 -4.68 -8.80 11.68
C THR A 66 -3.65 -8.03 10.86
N ILE A 67 -2.37 -8.03 11.26
CA ILE A 67 -1.30 -7.27 10.62
C ILE A 67 -0.13 -8.19 10.28
N MET A 68 0.04 -8.45 8.98
CA MET A 68 1.16 -9.21 8.43
C MET A 68 1.67 -8.60 7.14
N ALA A 69 2.97 -8.79 6.86
CA ALA A 69 3.59 -8.33 5.63
C ALA A 69 3.33 -9.29 4.46
N ALA A 70 3.05 -8.74 3.28
CA ALA A 70 3.04 -9.51 2.05
C ALA A 70 4.47 -9.86 1.62
N CYS A 71 4.64 -11.03 1.00
CA CYS A 71 5.93 -11.45 0.46
C CYS A 71 6.25 -10.70 -0.84
N LEU A 72 7.52 -10.32 -1.01
CA LEU A 72 8.01 -9.86 -2.31
C LEU A 72 8.35 -11.08 -3.19
N PRO A 73 8.05 -11.03 -4.50
CA PRO A 73 8.51 -12.05 -5.42
C PRO A 73 10.05 -12.01 -5.52
N ALA A 74 10.64 -13.15 -5.88
CA ALA A 74 12.06 -13.21 -6.21
C ALA A 74 12.38 -12.30 -7.41
N ASP A 75 13.61 -11.78 -7.47
CA ASP A 75 14.04 -10.95 -8.59
C ASP A 75 13.90 -11.70 -9.92
N GLY A 76 13.30 -11.04 -10.91
CA GLY A 76 13.03 -11.63 -12.22
C GLY A 76 11.94 -12.71 -12.25
N PHE A 77 11.20 -12.93 -11.15
CA PHE A 77 10.09 -13.89 -11.16
C PHE A 77 8.99 -13.46 -12.12
N ILE A 78 8.58 -14.39 -12.98
CA ILE A 78 7.49 -14.21 -13.93
C ILE A 78 6.40 -15.19 -13.55
N LEU A 79 5.22 -14.67 -13.23
CA LEU A 79 4.05 -15.49 -12.95
C LEU A 79 3.60 -16.20 -14.24
N PRO A 80 3.33 -17.52 -14.21
CA PRO A 80 2.82 -18.24 -15.36
C PRO A 80 1.48 -17.68 -15.87
N HIS A 81 1.23 -17.86 -17.17
CA HIS A 81 -0.05 -17.45 -17.76
C HIS A 81 -1.21 -18.23 -17.13
N ASN A 82 -2.34 -17.55 -16.90
CA ASN A 82 -3.59 -18.10 -16.35
C ASN A 82 -3.50 -18.49 -14.87
N GLU A 83 -2.47 -18.06 -14.16
CA GLU A 83 -2.49 -18.21 -12.72
C GLU A 83 -3.51 -17.31 -12.06
N SER A 84 -4.22 -17.88 -11.08
CA SER A 84 -5.26 -17.17 -10.36
C SER A 84 -4.65 -16.16 -9.39
N CYS A 85 -5.12 -14.93 -9.46
CA CYS A 85 -4.69 -13.84 -8.57
C CYS A 85 -5.92 -13.14 -7.99
N TYR A 86 -5.75 -12.57 -6.80
CA TYR A 86 -6.78 -11.80 -6.12
C TYR A 86 -6.32 -10.35 -6.00
N VAL A 87 -7.23 -9.41 -6.25
CA VAL A 87 -7.03 -7.98 -6.01
C VAL A 87 -7.98 -7.57 -4.92
N THR A 88 -7.47 -6.90 -3.89
CA THR A 88 -8.24 -6.47 -2.72
C THR A 88 -8.17 -4.96 -2.54
N GLY A 89 -9.23 -4.35 -2.01
CA GLY A 89 -9.26 -2.94 -1.65
C GLY A 89 -10.67 -2.38 -1.48
N TRP A 90 -10.77 -1.15 -0.99
CA TRP A 90 -12.03 -0.42 -0.76
C TRP A 90 -12.39 0.52 -1.92
N GLY A 91 -12.00 0.15 -3.14
CA GLY A 91 -12.33 0.90 -4.34
C GLY A 91 -13.84 0.89 -4.62
N ARG A 92 -14.27 1.80 -5.50
CA ARG A 92 -15.67 1.89 -5.95
C ARG A 92 -16.05 0.64 -6.75
N VAL A 93 -17.23 0.09 -6.48
CA VAL A 93 -17.75 -1.13 -7.15
C VAL A 93 -18.57 -0.81 -8.41
N TYR A 94 -19.13 0.41 -8.52
CA TYR A 94 -20.01 0.84 -9.61
C TYR A 94 -19.78 2.29 -10.02
#